data_AF-H8YFP9-F1
#
_entry.id   AF-H8YFP9-F1
#
_cell.length_a   1.000
_cell.length_b   1.000
_cell.length_c   1.000
_cell.angle_alpha   90.00
_cell.angle_beta   90.00
_cell.angle_gamma   90.00
#
_symmetry.space_group_name_H-M   'P 1'
#
loop_
_entity.id
_entity.type
_entity.pdbx_description
1 polymer ?
#
loop_
_entity_poly.entity_id
_entity_poly.type
_entity_poly.pdbx_seq_one_letter_code
_entity_poly.pdbx_strand_id
1 'polypeptide(L)' 'FGQVVTGYLSTLILSLGCVYSARYMHNVLLHGTLHWPMEMFDITPLGRIVNRFSKDVDTIDNTLPLNLRVVILQLFAVLA' A
#
# COMPACT_ATOMS: atom_id res chain seq x y z
N PHE A 1 8.30 1.30 -27.18
CA PHE A 1 8.85 0.19 -26.37
C PHE A 1 9.08 0.55 -24.91
N GLY A 2 9.85 1.61 -24.58
CA GLY A 2 10.14 1.98 -23.17
C GLY A 2 8.90 2.22 -22.29
N GLN A 3 7.86 2.87 -22.82
CA GLN A 3 6.61 3.12 -22.09
C GLN A 3 5.87 1.82 -21.70
N VAL A 4 5.88 0.81 -22.58
CA VAL A 4 5.22 -0.48 -22.37
C VAL A 4 5.96 -1.28 -21.29
N VAL A 5 7.30 -1.33 -21.37
CA VAL A 5 8.15 -2.00 -20.37
C VAL A 5 8.00 -1.37 -18.99
N THR A 6 8.00 -0.04 -18.92
CA THR A 6 7.86 0.70 -17.66
C THR A 6 6.48 0.51 -17.04
N GLY A 7 5.42 0.49 -17.87
CA GLY A 7 4.06 0.19 -17.43
C GLY A 7 3.95 -1.20 -16.81
N TYR A 8 4.51 -2.21 -17.49
CA TYR A 8 4.48 -3.61 -17.03
C TYR A 8 5.26 -3.79 -15.71
N LEU A 9 6.46 -3.19 -15.61
CA LEU A 9 7.25 -3.20 -14.37
C LEU A 9 6.49 -2.53 -13.21
N SER A 10 5.86 -1.38 -13.45
CA SER A 10 5.10 -0.67 -12.41
C SER A 10 3.96 -1.52 -11.86
N THR A 11 3.19 -2.18 -12.73
CA THR A 11 2.11 -3.09 -12.31
C THR A 11 2.60 -4.31 -11.54
N LEU A 12 3.79 -4.85 -11.88
CA LEU A 12 4.39 -5.97 -11.14
C LEU A 12 4.86 -5.53 -9.75
N ILE A 13 5.53 -4.38 -9.65
CA ILE A 13 6.02 -3.86 -8.37
C ILE A 13 4.84 -3.57 -7.43
N LEU A 14 3.78 -2.97 -7.94
CA LEU A 14 2.58 -2.65 -7.15
C LEU A 14 1.87 -3.92 -6.67
N SER A 15 1.65 -4.90 -7.55
CA SER A 15 0.97 -6.13 -7.15
C SER A 15 1.76 -6.92 -6.09
N LEU A 16 3.09 -6.98 -6.20
CA LEU A 16 3.95 -7.55 -5.16
C LEU A 16 3.94 -6.72 -3.87
N GLY A 17 3.92 -5.40 -3.99
CA GLY A 17 3.78 -4.46 -2.87
C GLY A 17 2.49 -4.66 -2.08
N CYS A 18 1.34 -4.81 -2.76
CA CYS A 18 0.05 -5.11 -2.13
C CYS A 18 0.13 -6.40 -1.30
N VAL A 19 0.68 -7.48 -1.88
CA VAL A 19 0.77 -8.78 -1.22
C VAL A 19 1.69 -8.72 0.01
N TYR A 20 2.82 -8.00 -0.09
CA TYR A 20 3.72 -7.81 1.04
C TYR A 20 3.06 -6.98 2.15
N SER A 21 2.40 -5.88 1.79
CA SER A 21 1.69 -5.01 2.73
C SER A 21 0.57 -5.76 3.46
N ALA A 22 -0.22 -6.56 2.73
CA ALA A 22 -1.27 -7.39 3.32
C ALA A 22 -0.71 -8.40 4.34
N ARG A 23 0.42 -9.05 4.03
CA ARG A 23 1.11 -9.96 4.97
C ARG A 23 1.67 -9.25 6.19
N TYR A 24 2.31 -8.09 5.99
CA TYR A 24 2.84 -7.29 7.09
C TYR A 24 1.72 -6.84 8.02
N MET A 25 0.62 -6.33 7.47
CA MET A 25 -0.55 -5.90 8.22
C MET A 25 -1.19 -7.04 9.00
N HIS A 26 -1.32 -8.22 8.39
CA HIS A 26 -1.84 -9.39 9.08
C HIS A 26 -0.97 -9.75 10.30
N ASN A 27 0.36 -9.75 10.15
CA ASN A 27 1.27 -10.02 11.26
C ASN A 27 1.22 -8.96 12.36
N VAL A 28 1.17 -7.67 12.01
CA VAL A 28 1.08 -6.57 12.99
C VAL A 28 -0.22 -6.65 13.79
N LEU A 29 -1.34 -6.89 13.13
CA LEU A 29 -2.63 -7.03 13.79
C LEU A 29 -2.69 -8.27 14.67
N LEU A 30 -2.17 -9.40 14.20
CA LEU A 30 -2.17 -10.66 14.94
C LEU A 30 -1.25 -10.58 16.16
N HIS A 31 -0.06 -9.99 16.01
CA HIS A 31 0.86 -9.74 17.12
C HIS A 31 0.29 -8.74 18.13
N GLY A 32 -0.30 -7.63 17.66
CA GLY A 32 -0.92 -6.62 18.52
C GLY A 32 -2.11 -7.18 19.30
N THR A 33 -2.96 -7.96 18.63
CA THR A 33 -4.15 -8.60 19.24
C THR A 33 -3.77 -9.57 20.36
N LEU A 34 -2.74 -10.40 20.16
CA LEU A 34 -2.32 -11.39 21.16
C LEU A 34 -1.68 -10.78 22.41
N HIS A 35 -1.16 -9.55 22.33
CA HIS A 35 -0.49 -8.87 23.45
C HIS A 35 -1.35 -7.80 24.11
N TRP A 36 -2.57 -7.55 23.63
CA TRP A 36 -3.42 -6.50 24.18
C TRP A 36 -4.24 -7.02 25.38
N PRO A 37 -4.30 -6.27 26.49
CA PRO A 37 -5.19 -6.59 27.60
C PRO A 37 -6.64 -6.49 27.12
N MET A 38 -7.49 -7.41 27.60
CA MET A 38 -8.90 -7.53 27.19
C MET A 38 -9.70 -6.23 27.34
N GLU A 39 -9.31 -5.33 28.25
CA GLU A 39 -9.97 -4.02 28.47
C GLU A 39 -9.71 -3.00 27.34
N MET A 40 -8.58 -3.10 26.62
CA MET A 40 -8.25 -2.21 25.49
C MET A 40 -8.98 -2.61 24.19
N PHE A 41 -9.54 -3.82 24.16
CA PHE A 41 -10.37 -4.31 23.06
C PHE A 41 -11.69 -3.54 22.95
N ASP A 42 -12.20 -2.98 24.06
CA ASP A 42 -13.44 -2.19 24.10
C ASP A 42 -13.20 -0.68 23.90
N ILE A 43 -12.02 -0.15 24.25
CA ILE A 43 -11.72 1.30 24.21
C ILE A 43 -11.23 1.77 22.82
N THR A 44 -10.51 0.90 22.11
CA THR A 44 -10.03 1.16 20.75
C THR A 44 -10.58 0.08 19.85
N PRO A 45 -11.62 0.37 19.03
CA PRO A 45 -12.09 -0.64 18.10
C PRO A 45 -10.93 -0.96 17.16
N LEU A 46 -10.54 -2.23 17.09
CA LEU A 46 -9.61 -2.77 16.08
C LEU A 46 -9.90 -2.20 14.68
N GLY A 47 -11.18 -1.93 14.41
CA GLY A 47 -11.66 -1.22 13.22
C GLY A 47 -11.01 0.15 12.96
N ARG A 48 -10.57 0.93 13.95
CA ARG A 48 -9.91 2.24 13.72
C ARG A 48 -8.48 2.08 13.24
N ILE A 49 -7.75 1.07 13.74
CA ILE A 49 -6.41 0.72 13.26
C ILE A 49 -6.51 0.14 11.86
N VAL A 50 -7.42 -0.81 11.64
CA VAL A 50 -7.69 -1.40 10.33
C VAL A 50 -8.15 -0.33 9.33
N ASN A 51 -9.03 0.60 9.71
CA ASN A 51 -9.51 1.67 8.82
C ASN A 51 -8.42 2.68 8.46
N ARG A 52 -7.50 2.98 9.38
CA ARG A 52 -6.34 3.84 9.10
C ARG A 52 -5.36 3.13 8.16
N PHE A 53 -5.07 1.87 8.42
CA PHE A 53 -4.19 1.06 7.57
C PHE A 53 -4.81 0.78 6.19
N SER A 54 -6.11 0.52 6.10
CA SER A 54 -6.81 0.37 4.82
C SER A 54 -6.72 1.65 3.99
N LYS A 55 -6.77 2.84 4.61
CA LYS A 55 -6.50 4.10 3.91
C LYS A 55 -5.06 4.22 3.42
N ASP A 56 -4.10 3.81 4.24
CA ASP A 56 -2.68 3.84 3.84
C ASP A 56 -2.41 2.86 2.68
N VAL A 57 -3.00 1.66 2.72
CA VAL A 57 -2.95 0.66 1.63
C VAL A 57 -3.65 1.19 0.38
N ASP A 58 -4.85 1.76 0.49
CA ASP A 58 -5.57 2.36 -0.63
C ASP A 58 -4.76 3.49 -1.30
N THR A 59 -4.04 4.27 -0.49
CA THR A 59 -3.14 5.31 -1.00
C THR A 59 -1.96 4.69 -1.77
N ILE A 60 -1.37 3.61 -1.27
CA ILE A 60 -0.29 2.89 -1.96
C ILE A 60 -0.80 2.25 -3.26
N ASP A 61 -1.99 1.67 -3.25
CA ASP A 61 -2.52 0.88 -4.36
C ASP A 61 -3.07 1.76 -5.50
N ASN A 62 -3.61 2.93 -5.18
CA ASN A 62 -4.24 3.83 -6.16
C ASN A 62 -3.42 5.10 -6.41
N THR A 63 -2.91 5.73 -5.36
CA THR A 63 -2.26 7.05 -5.46
C THR A 63 -0.81 6.91 -5.92
N LEU A 64 -0.07 5.92 -5.42
CA LEU A 64 1.32 5.67 -5.82
C LEU A 64 1.47 5.35 -7.33
N PRO A 65 0.69 4.41 -7.94
CA PRO A 65 0.74 4.16 -9.37
C PRO A 65 0.47 5.39 -10.22
N LEU A 66 -0.53 6.18 -9.82
CA LEU A 66 -0.94 7.36 -10.55
C LEU A 66 0.18 8.39 -10.58
N ASN A 67 0.79 8.67 -9.43
CA ASN A 67 1.91 9.60 -9.32
C ASN A 67 3.15 9.10 -10.07
N LEU A 68 3.51 7.82 -9.92
CA LEU A 68 4.63 7.21 -10.65
C LEU A 68 4.42 7.32 -12.16
N ARG A 69 3.21 7.03 -12.66
CA ARG A 69 2.89 7.14 -14.08
C ARG A 69 3.06 8.57 -14.59
N VAL A 70 2.59 9.56 -13.83
CA VAL A 70 2.74 10.98 -14.18
C VAL A 70 4.22 11.39 -14.23
N VAL A 71 5.00 11.02 -13.22
CA VAL A 71 6.44 11.32 -13.16
C VAL A 71 7.19 10.69 -14.33
N ILE A 72 6.91 9.43 -14.66
CA ILE A 72 7.53 8.73 -15.79
C ILE A 72 7.20 9.48 -17.10
N LEU A 73 5.92 9.81 -17.33
CA LEU A 73 5.49 10.52 -18.53
C LEU A 73 6.16 11.90 -18.66
N GLN A 74 6.23 12.66 -17.57
CA GLN A 74 6.85 13.97 -17.54
C GLN A 74 8.36 13.90 -17.76
N LEU A 75 9.05 12.94 -17.15
CA LEU A 75 10.49 12.71 -17.37
C LEU A 75 10.78 12.42 -18.84
N PHE A 76 10.02 11.52 -19.46
CA PHE A 76 10.18 11.23 -20.89
C PHE A 76 9.85 12.43 -21.78
N ALA A 77 8.88 13.27 -21.42
CA ALA A 77 8.54 14.47 -22.17
C ALA A 77 9.60 15.59 -22.08
N VAL A 78 10.37 15.64 -20.99
CA VAL A 78 11.48 16.61 -20.83
C VAL A 78 12.78 16.09 -21.45
N LEU A 79 12.97 14.78 -21.51
CA LEU A 79 14.15 14.12 -22.09
C LEU A 79 14.08 13.92 -23.62
N ALA A 80 12.88 14.01 -24.22
CA ALA A 80 12.65 13.92 -25.67
C ALA A 80 12.61 15.30 -26.32
#